data_AF-A0A9D7IVX6-F1
#
_entry.id   AF-A0A9D7IVX6-F1
#
_cell.length_a   1.000
_cell.length_b   1.000
_cell.length_c   1.000
_cell.angle_alpha   90.00
_cell.angle_beta   90.00
_cell.angle_gamma   90.00
#
_symmetry.space_group_name_H-M   'P 1'
#
loop_
_entity.id
_entity.type
_entity.pdbx_description
1 polymer ?
#
loop_
_entity_poly.entity_id
_entity_poly.type
_entity_poly.pdbx_seq_one_letter_code
_entity_poly.pdbx_strand_id
1 'polypeptide(L)'
;MEGTRCGFLLWRLPTRPVKTKNTESDFRVFGLYYHDGRRVLKTDNRPLAARSADTEKIRVSTFGGHYIGVYKAGPGKADLLLWGAGQFGDWGRLAHRAGAIALEGGYQFSGGWADKLKPWLRAGYFRSSGDGNPADANHNTFFQVLPTPRIYARFPFYDLVNNEDVFAEFRLKPHSKLGLRADIHHLRLSNTNDQWYLGGGAYQNGTFGYAGRPSNGKDSLGTMIDFSVDYNINPQTVLTFYISGVKGGDVPGRIYPDGRNAAFAYLEVTRRF
;
A
#
# COMPACT_ATOMS: atom_id res chain seq x y z
N MET A 1 6.94 33.74 -3.85
CA MET A 1 6.12 32.53 -3.74
C MET A 1 6.43 31.80 -2.43
N GLU A 2 6.06 32.40 -1.29
CA GLU A 2 5.93 31.68 -0.02
C GLU A 2 4.54 31.03 -0.01
N GLY A 3 4.40 29.87 -0.65
CA GLY A 3 3.06 29.34 -0.98
C GLY A 3 2.72 27.97 -0.43
N THR A 4 3.70 27.08 -0.23
CA THR A 4 3.42 25.74 0.33
C THR A 4 4.68 25.16 0.94
N ARG A 5 4.71 24.98 2.27
CA ARG A 5 5.87 24.36 2.95
C ARG A 5 5.97 22.87 2.64
N CYS A 6 4.86 22.20 2.37
CA CYS A 6 4.79 20.81 1.92
C CYS A 6 3.55 20.65 1.03
N GLY A 7 3.69 20.02 -0.14
CA GLY A 7 2.58 19.83 -1.06
C GLY A 7 2.92 18.87 -2.19
N PHE A 8 1.89 18.42 -2.89
CA PHE A 8 2.04 17.64 -4.11
C PHE A 8 1.16 18.19 -5.22
N LEU A 9 1.57 17.95 -6.46
CA LEU A 9 0.80 18.23 -7.66
C LEU A 9 0.64 16.95 -8.44
N LEU A 10 -0.61 16.59 -8.77
CA LEU A 10 -0.93 15.35 -9.47
C LEU A 10 -1.53 15.67 -10.84
N TRP A 11 -0.86 15.21 -11.88
CA TRP A 11 -1.29 15.25 -13.26
C TRP A 11 -1.76 13.87 -13.67
N ARG A 12 -2.91 13.80 -14.34
CA ARG A 12 -3.46 12.55 -14.86
C ARG A 12 -3.81 12.76 -16.32
N LEU A 13 -3.37 11.86 -17.19
CA LEU A 13 -3.89 11.85 -18.54
C LEU A 13 -5.33 11.29 -18.54
N PRO A 14 -6.17 11.73 -19.48
CA PRO A 14 -7.52 11.20 -19.62
C PRO A 14 -7.48 9.68 -19.81
N THR A 15 -8.41 8.99 -19.16
CA THR A 15 -8.59 7.54 -19.33
C THR A 15 -9.14 7.22 -20.69
N ARG A 16 -8.62 6.16 -21.30
CA ARG A 16 -9.20 5.56 -22.50
C ARG A 16 -9.74 4.18 -22.14
N PRO A 17 -11.02 4.07 -21.75
CA PRO A 17 -11.63 2.77 -21.54
C PRO A 17 -11.72 2.05 -22.89
N VAL A 18 -11.26 0.80 -22.94
CA VAL A 18 -11.40 -0.08 -24.09
C VAL A 18 -12.45 -1.13 -23.74
N LYS A 19 -13.58 -1.09 -24.47
CA LYS A 19 -14.67 -2.03 -24.30
C LYS A 19 -14.87 -2.83 -25.58
N THR A 20 -14.77 -4.14 -25.46
CA THR A 20 -15.07 -5.11 -26.52
C THR A 20 -16.18 -6.05 -26.05
N LYS A 21 -16.62 -6.98 -26.90
CA LYS A 21 -17.62 -8.00 -26.54
C LYS A 21 -17.20 -8.86 -25.34
N ASN A 22 -15.90 -9.05 -25.15
CA ASN A 22 -15.33 -9.98 -24.17
C ASN A 22 -14.47 -9.32 -23.10
N THR A 23 -14.23 -8.00 -23.19
CA THR A 23 -13.30 -7.30 -22.31
C THR A 23 -13.80 -5.90 -21.99
N GLU A 24 -13.61 -5.49 -20.74
CA GLU A 24 -13.67 -4.09 -20.32
C GLU A 24 -12.35 -3.77 -19.63
N SER A 25 -11.58 -2.83 -20.18
CA SER A 25 -10.30 -2.42 -19.61
C SER A 25 -10.08 -0.93 -19.61
N ASP A 26 -9.20 -0.47 -18.74
CA ASP A 26 -8.76 0.90 -18.57
C ASP A 26 -7.25 0.95 -18.49
N PHE A 27 -6.66 1.94 -19.15
CA PHE A 27 -5.25 2.28 -19.00
C PHE A 27 -5.12 3.76 -18.66
N ARG A 28 -4.24 4.05 -17.71
CA ARG A 28 -3.93 5.43 -17.30
C ARG A 28 -2.44 5.57 -17.03
N VAL A 29 -1.89 6.71 -17.43
CA VAL A 29 -0.61 7.20 -16.91
C VAL A 29 -0.84 8.41 -16.01
N PHE A 30 0.03 8.56 -15.03
CA PHE A 30 0.01 9.66 -14.08
C PHE A 30 1.42 10.18 -13.83
N GLY A 31 1.48 11.47 -13.51
CA GLY A 31 2.68 12.15 -13.03
C GLY A 31 2.36 12.86 -11.73
N LEU A 32 3.22 12.73 -10.74
CA LEU A 32 3.08 13.41 -9.45
C LEU A 32 4.40 14.08 -9.10
N TYR A 33 4.32 15.30 -8.59
CA TYR A 33 5.47 15.99 -8.00
C TYR A 33 5.20 16.25 -6.53
N TYR A 34 6.11 15.82 -5.66
CA TYR A 34 6.10 16.10 -4.23
C TYR A 34 7.21 17.08 -3.88
N HIS A 35 6.88 18.08 -3.09
CA HIS A 35 7.83 19.02 -2.51
C HIS A 35 7.59 19.15 -1.01
N ASP A 36 8.65 19.01 -0.23
CA ASP A 36 8.65 19.29 1.19
C ASP A 36 9.85 20.16 1.56
N GLY A 37 9.56 21.42 1.88
CA GLY A 37 10.51 22.41 2.35
C GLY A 37 10.48 22.60 3.86
N ARG A 38 9.74 21.77 4.62
CA ARG A 38 9.77 21.81 6.08
C ARG A 38 11.12 21.30 6.57
N ARG A 39 11.66 21.91 7.62
CA ARG A 39 12.88 21.45 8.32
C ARG A 39 12.53 20.37 9.34
N VAL A 40 12.00 19.25 8.85
CA VAL A 40 11.65 18.08 9.67
C VAL A 40 12.66 16.97 9.47
N LEU A 41 12.84 16.15 10.50
CA LEU A 41 13.73 14.99 10.43
C LEU A 41 13.21 14.00 9.38
N LYS A 42 14.04 13.73 8.36
CA LYS A 42 13.73 12.75 7.32
C LYS A 42 13.74 11.33 7.91
N THR A 43 12.90 10.46 7.35
CA THR A 43 12.85 9.04 7.73
C THR A 43 13.50 8.24 6.61
N ASP A 44 14.75 7.84 6.83
CA ASP A 44 15.56 7.00 5.95
C ASP A 44 16.58 6.19 6.78
N ASN A 45 17.29 5.26 6.13
CA ASN A 45 18.22 4.33 6.77
C ASN A 45 19.53 4.97 7.29
N ARG A 46 19.77 6.27 7.07
CA ARG A 46 21.00 6.93 7.54
C ARG A 46 21.04 7.10 9.06
N PRO A 47 22.24 7.19 9.66
CA PRO A 47 22.41 7.55 11.06
C PRO A 47 21.73 8.88 11.43
N LEU A 48 21.25 8.99 12.68
CA LEU A 48 20.53 10.19 13.15
C LEU A 48 21.33 11.49 12.96
N ALA A 49 22.65 11.46 13.18
CA ALA A 49 23.51 12.62 13.00
C ALA A 49 23.49 13.14 11.55
N ALA A 50 23.56 12.25 10.57
CA ALA A 50 23.49 12.61 9.15
C ALA A 50 22.11 13.17 8.77
N ARG A 51 21.04 12.54 9.22
CA ARG A 51 19.66 13.02 8.97
C ARG A 51 19.36 14.36 9.64
N SER A 52 19.91 14.61 10.82
CA SER A 52 19.74 15.87 11.56
C SER A 52 20.51 17.03 10.93
N ALA A 53 21.68 16.74 10.33
CA ALA A 53 22.46 17.73 9.58
C ALA A 53 21.85 18.06 8.20
N ASP A 54 21.02 17.16 7.65
CA ASP A 54 20.36 17.32 6.36
C ASP A 54 19.09 18.18 6.48
N THR A 55 19.25 19.49 6.30
CA THR A 55 18.15 20.46 6.28
C THR A 55 17.62 20.77 4.88
N GLU A 56 18.12 20.07 3.85
CA GLU A 56 17.70 20.28 2.47
C GLU A 56 16.27 19.80 2.21
N LYS A 57 15.67 20.30 1.14
CA LYS A 57 14.28 20.01 0.77
C LYS A 57 14.15 18.62 0.15
N ILE A 58 12.97 18.01 0.28
CA ILE A 58 12.62 16.82 -0.49
C ILE A 58 11.88 17.26 -1.76
N ARG A 59 12.31 16.74 -2.91
CA ARG A 59 11.70 17.00 -4.22
C ARG A 59 11.65 15.69 -4.99
N VAL A 60 10.49 15.07 -5.08
CA VAL A 60 10.35 13.77 -5.74
C VAL A 60 9.33 13.88 -6.85
N SER A 61 9.77 13.58 -8.07
CA SER A 61 8.89 13.36 -9.22
C SER A 61 8.59 11.87 -9.34
N THR A 62 7.32 11.52 -9.46
CA THR A 62 6.83 10.16 -9.63
C THR A 62 6.11 10.05 -10.96
N PHE A 63 6.48 9.09 -11.78
CA PHE A 63 5.81 8.79 -13.03
C PHE A 63 5.37 7.34 -13.00
N GLY A 64 4.14 7.07 -13.43
CA GLY A 64 3.63 5.72 -13.40
C GLY A 64 2.39 5.55 -14.23
N GLY A 65 1.82 4.36 -14.13
CA GLY A 65 0.57 4.03 -14.78
C GLY A 65 -0.03 2.76 -14.24
N HIS A 66 -1.25 2.51 -14.69
CA HIS A 66 -1.96 1.28 -14.42
C HIS A 66 -2.66 0.76 -15.65
N TYR A 67 -2.87 -0.55 -15.67
CA TYR A 67 -3.81 -1.25 -16.52
C TYR A 67 -4.74 -2.06 -15.63
N ILE A 68 -6.04 -1.91 -15.83
CA ILE A 68 -7.06 -2.72 -15.15
C ILE A 68 -7.97 -3.32 -16.21
N GLY A 69 -8.28 -4.60 -16.12
CA GLY A 69 -9.13 -5.28 -17.08
C GLY A 69 -10.00 -6.35 -16.45
N VAL A 70 -11.20 -6.52 -16.99
CA VAL A 70 -12.09 -7.64 -16.71
C VAL A 70 -12.38 -8.36 -18.02
N TYR A 71 -12.21 -9.67 -18.02
CA TYR A 71 -12.30 -10.55 -19.18
C TYR A 71 -13.34 -11.62 -18.92
N LYS A 72 -14.18 -11.91 -19.92
CA LYS A 72 -14.99 -13.13 -19.90
C LYS A 72 -14.05 -14.33 -19.98
N ALA A 73 -14.17 -15.26 -19.03
CA ALA A 73 -13.33 -16.44 -18.97
C ALA A 73 -14.19 -17.62 -18.50
N GLY A 74 -14.45 -18.59 -19.38
CA GLY A 74 -15.25 -19.76 -19.08
C GLY A 74 -16.61 -19.40 -18.44
N PRO A 75 -17.01 -20.07 -17.34
CA PRO A 75 -18.26 -19.80 -16.63
C PRO A 75 -18.18 -18.56 -15.73
N GLY A 76 -17.25 -17.63 -15.93
CA GLY A 76 -17.03 -16.52 -15.03
C GLY A 76 -16.31 -15.34 -15.67
N LYS A 77 -15.67 -14.54 -14.81
CA LYS A 77 -14.91 -13.36 -15.21
C LYS A 77 -13.54 -13.37 -14.54
N ALA A 78 -12.49 -13.12 -15.29
CA ALA A 78 -11.16 -12.90 -14.76
C ALA A 78 -10.88 -11.40 -14.69
N ASP A 79 -10.30 -10.91 -13.59
CA ASP A 79 -9.78 -9.54 -13.48
C ASP A 79 -8.24 -9.54 -13.45
N LEU A 80 -7.66 -8.44 -13.93
CA LEU A 80 -6.23 -8.17 -13.93
C LEU A 80 -5.99 -6.72 -13.53
N LEU A 81 -5.02 -6.49 -12.65
CA LEU A 81 -4.44 -5.19 -12.36
C LEU A 81 -2.93 -5.25 -12.55
N LEU A 82 -2.41 -4.30 -13.32
CA LEU A 82 -1.00 -3.96 -13.39
C LEU A 82 -0.86 -2.52 -12.93
N TRP A 83 0.07 -2.25 -12.03
CA TRP A 83 0.43 -0.89 -11.64
C TRP A 83 1.94 -0.79 -11.49
N GLY A 84 2.50 0.36 -11.83
CA GLY A 84 3.90 0.64 -11.59
C GLY A 84 4.20 2.12 -11.53
N ALA A 85 5.22 2.47 -10.77
CA ALA A 85 5.71 3.83 -10.65
C ALA A 85 7.22 3.87 -10.46
N GLY A 86 7.88 4.84 -11.10
CA GLY A 86 9.27 5.21 -10.88
C GLY A 86 9.36 6.61 -10.26
N GLN A 87 10.34 6.80 -9.39
CA GLN A 87 10.56 8.03 -8.63
C GLN A 87 11.97 8.56 -8.81
N PHE A 88 12.10 9.88 -8.99
CA PHE A 88 13.36 10.55 -9.25
C PHE A 88 13.39 11.94 -8.59
N GLY A 89 14.56 12.39 -8.16
CA GLY A 89 14.76 13.75 -7.66
C GLY A 89 15.73 13.79 -6.49
N ASP A 90 15.36 14.50 -5.43
CA ASP A 90 16.20 14.77 -4.27
C ASP A 90 15.48 14.35 -2.97
N TRP A 91 16.16 13.57 -2.15
CA TRP A 91 15.77 13.28 -0.77
C TRP A 91 16.68 14.04 0.18
N GLY A 92 16.44 15.35 0.32
CA GLY A 92 17.38 16.24 0.98
C GLY A 92 18.67 16.34 0.18
N ARG A 93 19.77 15.90 0.78
CA ARG A 93 21.10 15.91 0.13
C ARG A 93 21.37 14.69 -0.77
N LEU A 94 20.48 13.69 -0.77
CA LEU A 94 20.66 12.44 -1.51
C LEU A 94 19.95 12.47 -2.86
N ALA A 95 20.57 11.88 -3.88
CA ALA A 95 19.92 11.66 -5.16
C ALA A 95 18.88 10.54 -5.03
N HIS A 96 17.61 10.85 -5.25
CA HIS A 96 16.50 9.91 -5.10
C HIS A 96 16.24 9.14 -6.40
N ARG A 97 16.23 7.81 -6.33
CA ARG A 97 15.87 6.91 -7.43
C ARG A 97 15.20 5.65 -6.89
N ALA A 98 13.91 5.51 -7.07
CA ALA A 98 13.16 4.41 -6.50
C ALA A 98 12.02 3.94 -7.41
N GLY A 99 11.40 2.81 -7.09
CA GLY A 99 10.28 2.32 -7.88
C GLY A 99 9.44 1.28 -7.16
N ALA A 100 8.24 1.06 -7.68
CA ALA A 100 7.33 0.04 -7.19
C ALA A 100 6.48 -0.54 -8.33
N ILE A 101 6.03 -1.78 -8.13
CA ILE A 101 5.16 -2.52 -9.04
C ILE A 101 4.09 -3.28 -8.26
N ALA A 102 2.92 -3.46 -8.88
CA ALA A 102 1.86 -4.34 -8.41
C ALA A 102 1.30 -5.15 -9.57
N LEU A 103 1.08 -6.44 -9.33
CA LEU A 103 0.39 -7.37 -10.22
C LEU A 103 -0.67 -8.09 -9.39
N GLU A 104 -1.93 -7.95 -9.78
CA GLU A 104 -3.03 -8.69 -9.15
C GLU A 104 -3.88 -9.36 -10.22
N GLY A 105 -4.39 -10.53 -9.92
CA GLY A 105 -5.33 -11.23 -10.78
C GLY A 105 -6.40 -11.92 -9.96
N GLY A 106 -7.57 -12.10 -10.55
CA GLY A 106 -8.68 -12.76 -9.87
C GLY A 106 -9.64 -13.43 -10.82
N TYR A 107 -10.50 -14.25 -10.23
CA TYR A 107 -11.55 -14.96 -10.92
C TYR A 107 -12.83 -14.96 -10.09
N GLN A 108 -13.89 -14.40 -10.66
CA GLN A 108 -15.24 -14.46 -10.12
C GLN A 108 -16.02 -15.54 -10.86
N PHE A 109 -16.47 -16.55 -10.12
CA PHE A 109 -17.29 -17.63 -10.68
C PHE A 109 -18.72 -17.13 -10.92
N SER A 110 -19.36 -17.66 -11.96
CA SER A 110 -20.79 -17.48 -12.20
C SER A 110 -21.47 -18.80 -12.57
N GLY A 111 -22.80 -18.80 -12.56
CA GLY A 111 -23.64 -19.99 -12.79
C GLY A 111 -24.02 -20.73 -11.50
N GLY A 112 -25.27 -21.21 -11.44
CA GLY A 112 -25.77 -22.09 -10.39
C GLY A 112 -25.65 -21.49 -8.99
N TRP A 113 -24.86 -22.14 -8.12
CA TRP A 113 -24.63 -21.66 -6.75
C TRP A 113 -23.77 -20.39 -6.69
N ALA A 114 -22.90 -20.17 -7.69
CA ALA A 114 -21.98 -19.04 -7.72
C ALA A 114 -22.72 -17.71 -7.97
N ASP A 115 -23.87 -17.71 -8.65
CA ASP A 115 -24.67 -16.49 -8.82
C ASP A 115 -25.29 -16.00 -7.51
N LYS A 116 -25.53 -16.93 -6.57
CA LYS A 116 -26.06 -16.62 -5.23
C LYS A 116 -24.96 -16.12 -4.28
N LEU A 117 -23.79 -16.75 -4.29
CA LEU A 117 -22.69 -16.43 -3.37
C LEU A 117 -21.68 -15.42 -3.91
N LYS A 118 -21.64 -15.25 -5.24
CA LYS A 118 -20.70 -14.40 -6.00
C LYS A 118 -19.24 -14.55 -5.54
N PRO A 119 -18.73 -15.79 -5.46
CA PRO A 119 -17.39 -16.04 -4.96
C PRO A 119 -16.36 -15.42 -5.90
N TRP A 120 -15.41 -14.70 -5.31
CA TRP A 120 -14.34 -14.06 -6.04
C TRP A 120 -13.02 -14.34 -5.32
N LEU A 121 -12.14 -15.06 -6.00
CA LEU A 121 -10.79 -15.33 -5.54
C LEU A 121 -9.83 -14.40 -6.26
N ARG A 122 -8.95 -13.74 -5.52
CA ARG A 122 -7.87 -12.91 -6.07
C ARG A 122 -6.55 -13.26 -5.41
N ALA A 123 -5.46 -13.01 -6.11
CA ALA A 123 -4.12 -13.04 -5.56
C ALA A 123 -3.29 -11.95 -6.21
N GLY A 124 -2.24 -11.53 -5.52
CA GLY A 124 -1.38 -10.50 -6.06
C GLY A 124 -0.02 -10.42 -5.41
N TYR A 125 0.83 -9.63 -6.04
CA TYR A 125 2.17 -9.33 -5.61
C TYR A 125 2.42 -7.84 -5.75
N PHE A 126 2.91 -7.23 -4.67
CA PHE A 126 3.43 -5.88 -4.64
C PHE A 126 4.91 -5.91 -4.27
N ARG A 127 5.70 -5.04 -4.89
CA ARG A 127 7.08 -4.78 -4.48
C ARG A 127 7.43 -3.31 -4.65
N SER A 128 8.11 -2.75 -3.67
CA SER A 128 8.73 -1.43 -3.73
C SER A 128 10.19 -1.46 -3.32
N SER A 129 11.03 -0.57 -3.88
CA SER A 129 12.46 -0.57 -3.60
C SER A 129 12.79 -0.12 -2.17
N GLY A 130 13.91 -0.63 -1.66
CA GLY A 130 14.52 -0.24 -0.39
C GLY A 130 15.99 0.10 -0.56
N ASP A 131 16.51 1.00 0.27
CA ASP A 131 17.88 1.49 0.21
C ASP A 131 18.88 0.55 0.87
N GLY A 132 19.81 0.03 0.07
CA GLY A 132 20.78 -0.95 0.50
C GLY A 132 22.00 -0.39 1.22
N ASN A 133 22.26 0.93 1.13
CA ASN A 133 23.51 1.51 1.57
C ASN A 133 23.33 2.90 2.22
N PRO A 134 23.23 2.99 3.55
CA PRO A 134 23.05 4.27 4.25
C PRO A 134 24.28 5.20 4.21
N ALA A 135 25.39 4.78 3.61
CA ALA A 135 26.65 5.52 3.59
C ALA A 135 26.98 6.16 2.23
N ASP A 136 26.13 5.97 1.21
CA ASP A 136 26.34 6.60 -0.09
C ASP A 136 25.52 7.90 -0.25
N ALA A 137 25.57 8.47 -1.46
CA ALA A 137 24.89 9.72 -1.81
C ALA A 137 23.52 9.50 -2.48
N ASN A 138 22.97 8.27 -2.43
CA ASN A 138 21.72 7.91 -3.07
C ASN A 138 20.64 7.65 -2.02
N HIS A 139 19.38 7.80 -2.44
CA HIS A 139 18.23 7.32 -1.69
C HIS A 139 17.39 6.42 -2.59
N ASN A 140 17.42 5.11 -2.32
CA ASN A 140 16.75 4.11 -3.16
C ASN A 140 15.44 3.55 -2.58
N THR A 141 15.04 3.99 -1.40
CA THR A 141 13.76 3.63 -0.79
C THR A 141 12.60 4.31 -1.52
N PHE A 142 11.59 3.53 -1.92
CA PHE A 142 10.37 4.05 -2.52
C PHE A 142 9.58 4.92 -1.54
N PHE A 143 9.14 6.09 -1.97
CA PHE A 143 8.40 7.03 -1.14
C PHE A 143 6.90 7.01 -1.46
N GLN A 144 6.08 6.57 -0.51
CA GLN A 144 4.62 6.58 -0.64
C GLN A 144 4.06 8.01 -0.45
N VAL A 145 4.02 8.81 -1.51
CA VAL A 145 3.59 10.23 -1.42
C VAL A 145 2.16 10.43 -0.94
N LEU A 146 1.24 9.54 -1.35
CA LEU A 146 -0.19 9.59 -0.97
C LEU A 146 -0.50 8.43 -0.02
N PRO A 147 -0.10 8.54 1.26
CA PRO A 147 -0.39 7.53 2.25
C PRO A 147 -1.87 7.51 2.57
N THR A 148 -2.52 6.41 2.21
CA THR A 148 -3.83 6.04 2.76
C THR A 148 -3.70 4.64 3.33
N PRO A 149 -3.11 4.48 4.54
CA PRO A 149 -2.77 3.17 5.09
C PRO A 149 -3.96 2.24 5.06
N ARG A 150 -5.15 2.73 5.41
CA ARG A 150 -6.38 1.93 5.51
C ARG A 150 -6.84 1.25 4.21
N ILE A 151 -6.54 1.83 3.04
CA ILE A 151 -6.92 1.22 1.75
C ILE A 151 -6.04 -0.01 1.45
N TYR A 152 -4.81 -0.02 1.99
CA TYR A 152 -3.81 -1.07 1.74
C TYR A 152 -3.65 -2.05 2.91
N ALA A 153 -3.82 -1.57 4.15
CA ALA A 153 -3.65 -2.32 5.38
C ALA A 153 -4.70 -1.87 6.40
N ARG A 154 -5.73 -2.69 6.61
CA ARG A 154 -6.76 -2.45 7.64
C ARG A 154 -6.21 -2.65 9.05
N PHE A 155 -5.20 -3.50 9.20
CA PHE A 155 -4.28 -3.53 10.34
C PHE A 155 -2.96 -2.85 9.93
N PRO A 156 -2.75 -1.55 10.24
CA PRO A 156 -1.69 -0.74 9.64
C PRO A 156 -0.32 -0.93 10.31
N PHE A 157 0.24 -2.15 10.24
CA PHE A 157 1.62 -2.44 10.68
C PHE A 157 2.64 -2.48 9.53
N TYR A 158 2.23 -2.14 8.31
CA TYR A 158 3.11 -1.99 7.16
C TYR A 158 2.54 -0.92 6.22
N ASP A 159 3.39 -0.41 5.35
CA ASP A 159 3.04 0.50 4.28
C ASP A 159 3.65 0.02 2.96
N LEU A 160 3.66 0.87 1.93
CA LEU A 160 4.20 0.50 0.61
C LEU A 160 5.70 0.78 0.48
N VAL A 161 6.42 1.07 1.56
CA VAL A 161 7.82 1.52 1.53
C VAL A 161 8.75 0.38 1.94
N ASN A 162 9.74 0.07 1.09
CA ASN A 162 10.65 -1.07 1.29
C ASN A 162 9.88 -2.39 1.56
N ASN A 163 8.81 -2.67 0.81
CA ASN A 163 7.88 -3.75 1.11
C ASN A 163 7.70 -4.70 -0.07
N GLU A 164 7.57 -5.99 0.24
CA GLU A 164 7.00 -7.01 -0.62
C GLU A 164 5.78 -7.63 0.06
N ASP A 165 4.66 -7.69 -0.67
CA ASP A 165 3.41 -8.29 -0.21
C ASP A 165 2.95 -9.31 -1.24
N VAL A 166 2.88 -10.58 -0.82
CA VAL A 166 2.18 -11.63 -1.56
C VAL A 166 0.89 -11.90 -0.83
N PHE A 167 -0.24 -11.76 -1.53
CA PHE A 167 -1.54 -11.95 -0.90
C PHE A 167 -2.47 -12.86 -1.70
N ALA A 168 -3.41 -13.46 -0.98
CA ALA A 168 -4.60 -14.07 -1.54
C ALA A 168 -5.84 -13.53 -0.81
N GLU A 169 -6.89 -13.28 -1.57
CA GLU A 169 -8.13 -12.68 -1.12
C GLU A 169 -9.30 -13.53 -1.58
N PHE A 170 -10.26 -13.74 -0.69
CA PHE A 170 -11.53 -14.37 -1.00
C PHE A 170 -12.69 -13.49 -0.57
N ARG A 171 -13.60 -13.20 -1.50
CA ARG A 171 -14.81 -12.41 -1.24
C ARG A 171 -16.06 -13.21 -1.58
N LEU A 172 -17.10 -13.01 -0.77
CA LEU A 172 -18.44 -13.53 -1.00
C LEU A 172 -19.47 -12.40 -0.84
N LYS A 173 -20.57 -12.51 -1.60
CA LYS A 173 -21.77 -11.68 -1.45
C LYS A 173 -23.01 -12.58 -1.41
N PRO A 174 -23.23 -13.33 -0.31
CA PRO A 174 -24.34 -14.28 -0.17
C PRO A 174 -25.72 -13.61 -0.16
N HIS A 175 -25.79 -12.32 0.15
CA HIS A 175 -27.02 -11.55 0.14
C HIS A 175 -26.75 -10.12 -0.35
N SER A 176 -27.77 -9.42 -0.86
CA SER A 176 -27.64 -8.04 -1.36
C SER A 176 -27.09 -7.08 -0.30
N LYS A 177 -27.39 -7.36 0.98
CA LYS A 177 -26.96 -6.59 2.15
C LYS A 177 -25.67 -7.09 2.81
N LEU A 178 -25.18 -8.28 2.49
CA LEU A 178 -24.08 -8.93 3.22
C LEU A 178 -22.87 -9.16 2.31
N GLY A 179 -21.73 -8.58 2.67
CA GLY A 179 -20.43 -8.84 2.08
C GLY A 179 -19.51 -9.52 3.08
N LEU A 180 -18.78 -10.54 2.64
CA LEU A 180 -17.75 -11.23 3.42
C LEU A 180 -16.44 -11.14 2.66
N ARG A 181 -15.35 -10.93 3.38
CA ARG A 181 -14.00 -10.87 2.83
C ARG A 181 -13.02 -11.51 3.80
N ALA A 182 -12.12 -12.32 3.28
CA ALA A 182 -11.00 -12.88 4.01
C ALA A 182 -9.72 -12.74 3.18
N ASP A 183 -8.63 -12.38 3.82
CA ASP A 183 -7.35 -12.14 3.17
C ASP A 183 -6.23 -12.82 3.95
N ILE A 184 -5.22 -13.29 3.22
CA ILE A 184 -3.94 -13.70 3.78
C ILE A 184 -2.83 -12.95 3.05
N HIS A 185 -1.93 -12.35 3.82
CA HIS A 185 -0.78 -11.61 3.33
C HIS A 185 0.50 -12.21 3.91
N HIS A 186 1.52 -12.33 3.08
CA HIS A 186 2.89 -12.64 3.49
C HIS A 186 3.79 -11.45 3.18
N LEU A 187 4.32 -10.84 4.23
CA LEU A 187 4.99 -9.54 4.18
C LEU A 187 6.46 -9.68 4.53
N ARG A 188 7.31 -9.05 3.71
CA ARG A 188 8.75 -8.93 3.96
C ARG A 188 9.29 -7.58 3.47
N LEU A 189 10.45 -7.20 3.98
CA LEU A 189 11.20 -6.06 3.47
C LEU A 189 11.84 -6.40 2.13
N SER A 190 11.79 -5.46 1.19
CA SER A 190 12.49 -5.59 -0.10
C SER A 190 14.01 -5.54 0.03
N ASN A 191 14.50 -4.88 1.08
CA ASN A 191 15.92 -4.75 1.40
C ASN A 191 16.12 -4.83 2.92
N THR A 192 16.99 -5.75 3.34
CA THR A 192 17.33 -5.98 4.75
C THR A 192 18.25 -4.91 5.34
N ASN A 193 18.91 -4.09 4.53
CA ASN A 193 19.74 -2.99 5.02
C ASN A 193 18.96 -1.70 5.22
N ASP A 194 17.69 -1.68 4.80
CA ASP A 194 16.79 -0.55 4.97
C ASP A 194 15.86 -0.78 6.17
N GLN A 195 14.99 0.18 6.46
CA GLN A 195 14.09 0.15 7.62
C GLN A 195 12.75 -0.53 7.30
N TRP A 196 12.07 -0.97 8.35
CA TRP A 196 10.63 -1.21 8.35
C TRP A 196 9.92 0.12 8.58
N TYR A 197 9.27 0.61 7.52
CA TYR A 197 8.58 1.90 7.52
C TYR A 197 7.10 1.75 7.89
N LEU A 198 6.62 2.79 8.57
CA LEU A 198 5.26 2.90 9.10
C LEU A 198 4.81 4.35 9.04
N GLY A 199 3.54 4.58 8.79
CA GLY A 199 2.93 5.89 9.02
C GLY A 199 2.03 6.36 7.89
N GLY A 200 1.47 7.54 8.11
CA GLY A 200 0.52 8.19 7.21
C GLY A 200 1.11 9.39 6.48
N GLY A 201 2.45 9.52 6.43
CA GLY A 201 3.18 10.65 5.84
C GLY A 201 2.79 12.03 6.39
N ALA A 202 3.02 13.07 5.60
CA ALA A 202 3.01 14.46 6.06
C ALA A 202 1.60 14.98 6.42
N TYR A 203 1.17 14.83 7.68
CA TYR A 203 -0.14 15.31 8.17
C TYR A 203 -0.07 16.55 9.07
N GLN A 204 1.10 16.93 9.57
CA GLN A 204 1.30 18.10 10.44
C GLN A 204 2.63 18.80 10.17
N ASN A 205 2.84 20.02 10.65
CA ASN A 205 4.03 20.79 10.32
C ASN A 205 5.33 20.34 11.05
N GLY A 206 5.20 19.74 12.24
CA GLY A 206 6.35 19.46 13.12
C GLY A 206 7.05 18.11 12.89
N THR A 207 6.44 17.19 12.13
CA THR A 207 7.02 15.86 11.87
C THR A 207 6.86 15.46 10.41
N PHE A 208 7.75 14.58 9.95
CA PHE A 208 7.67 14.04 8.59
C PHE A 208 6.47 13.10 8.42
N GLY A 209 6.10 12.37 9.48
CA GLY A 209 4.91 11.52 9.54
C GLY A 209 5.11 10.07 9.10
N TYR A 210 6.37 9.69 8.85
CA TYR A 210 6.84 8.30 8.81
C TYR A 210 7.73 7.99 9.99
N ALA A 211 7.61 6.77 10.52
CA ALA A 211 8.55 6.17 11.44
C ALA A 211 9.28 5.03 10.73
N GLY A 212 10.55 4.85 11.05
CA GLY A 212 11.37 3.77 10.54
C GLY A 212 11.95 2.96 11.69
N ARG A 213 11.85 1.63 11.60
CA ARG A 213 12.39 0.69 12.57
C ARG A 213 13.52 -0.11 11.95
N PRO A 214 14.59 -0.42 12.69
CA PRO A 214 15.69 -1.20 12.13
C PRO A 214 15.22 -2.60 11.76
N SER A 215 15.55 -3.05 10.55
CA SER A 215 15.36 -4.42 10.10
C SER A 215 16.19 -5.44 10.90
N ASN A 216 17.31 -4.99 11.47
CA ASN A 216 18.34 -5.83 12.10
C ASN A 216 18.87 -6.94 11.15
N GLY A 217 19.00 -6.62 9.86
CA GLY A 217 19.48 -7.56 8.84
C GLY A 217 18.49 -8.69 8.52
N LYS A 218 17.22 -8.54 8.93
CA LYS A 218 16.12 -9.46 8.63
C LYS A 218 15.14 -8.81 7.65
N ASP A 219 14.39 -9.63 6.93
CA ASP A 219 13.37 -9.17 5.96
C ASP A 219 11.96 -9.52 6.39
N SER A 220 11.72 -10.69 6.99
CA SER A 220 10.37 -11.16 7.28
C SER A 220 9.64 -10.27 8.29
N LEU A 221 8.54 -9.64 7.86
CA LEU A 221 7.62 -8.87 8.70
C LEU A 221 6.57 -9.78 9.32
N GLY A 222 6.06 -10.75 8.56
CA GLY A 222 5.17 -11.80 9.07
C GLY A 222 4.10 -12.23 8.09
N THR A 223 3.20 -13.08 8.59
CA THR A 223 1.98 -13.48 7.87
C THR A 223 0.78 -12.93 8.60
N MET A 224 -0.06 -12.19 7.88
CA MET A 224 -1.31 -11.63 8.37
C MET A 224 -2.48 -12.41 7.76
N ILE A 225 -3.49 -12.73 8.58
CA ILE A 225 -4.79 -13.20 8.11
C ILE A 225 -5.83 -12.23 8.65
N ASP A 226 -6.75 -11.81 7.80
CA ASP A 226 -7.89 -11.00 8.23
C ASP A 226 -9.22 -11.44 7.65
N PHE A 227 -10.28 -11.01 8.33
CA PHE A 227 -11.64 -11.29 7.99
C PHE A 227 -12.52 -10.08 8.26
N SER A 228 -13.51 -9.87 7.40
CA SER A 228 -14.52 -8.84 7.60
C SER A 228 -15.90 -9.21 7.12
N VAL A 229 -16.87 -8.57 7.77
CA VAL A 229 -18.29 -8.63 7.43
C VAL A 229 -18.82 -7.22 7.27
N ASP A 230 -19.37 -6.93 6.09
CA ASP A 230 -20.06 -5.68 5.82
C ASP A 230 -21.56 -5.95 5.71
N TYR A 231 -22.34 -5.38 6.64
CA TYR A 231 -23.79 -5.50 6.69
C TYR A 231 -24.46 -4.14 6.41
N ASN A 232 -25.11 -4.04 5.25
CA ASN A 232 -25.90 -2.87 4.87
C ASN A 232 -27.24 -2.91 5.61
N ILE A 233 -27.34 -2.18 6.71
CA ILE A 233 -28.58 -2.03 7.48
C ILE A 233 -29.66 -1.44 6.56
N ASN A 234 -29.31 -0.37 5.86
CA ASN A 234 -30.12 0.33 4.86
C ASN A 234 -29.19 0.97 3.79
N PRO A 235 -29.71 1.61 2.72
CA PRO A 235 -28.88 2.19 1.66
C PRO A 235 -27.89 3.28 2.10
N GLN A 236 -28.08 3.88 3.28
CA GLN A 236 -27.26 4.95 3.83
C GLN A 236 -26.35 4.50 4.97
N THR A 237 -26.59 3.33 5.57
CA THR A 237 -25.92 2.86 6.78
C THR A 237 -25.31 1.46 6.60
N VAL A 238 -24.01 1.35 6.85
CA VAL A 238 -23.26 0.09 6.83
C VAL A 238 -22.65 -0.16 8.21
N LEU A 239 -22.78 -1.39 8.70
CA LEU A 239 -22.05 -1.91 9.85
C LEU A 239 -20.95 -2.84 9.36
N THR A 240 -19.71 -2.57 9.76
CA THR A 240 -18.53 -3.36 9.40
C THR A 240 -17.93 -3.98 10.66
N PHE A 241 -17.79 -5.31 10.67
CA PHE A 241 -16.96 -6.03 11.61
C PHE A 241 -15.63 -6.40 10.95
N TYR A 242 -14.53 -6.28 11.68
CA TYR A 242 -13.20 -6.66 11.23
C TYR A 242 -12.41 -7.35 12.34
N ILE A 243 -11.65 -8.37 11.97
CA ILE A 243 -10.66 -9.00 12.82
C ILE A 243 -9.44 -9.42 12.00
N SER A 244 -8.26 -9.30 12.58
CA SER A 244 -6.99 -9.70 11.99
C SER A 244 -6.07 -10.32 13.04
N GLY A 245 -5.29 -11.30 12.61
CA GLY A 245 -4.19 -11.89 13.36
C GLY A 245 -2.91 -11.87 12.54
N VAL A 246 -1.81 -11.50 13.18
CA VAL A 246 -0.47 -11.45 12.59
C VAL A 246 0.44 -12.39 13.36
N LYS A 247 1.03 -13.34 12.64
CA LYS A 247 2.19 -14.09 13.10
C LYS A 247 3.44 -13.33 12.65
N GLY A 248 4.10 -12.65 13.58
CA GLY A 248 5.26 -11.82 13.25
C GLY A 248 6.45 -12.63 12.76
N GLY A 249 7.17 -12.04 11.82
CA GLY A 249 8.41 -12.56 11.28
C GLY A 249 9.63 -12.26 12.17
N ASP A 250 10.79 -12.31 11.55
CA ASP A 250 12.06 -12.11 12.27
C ASP A 250 12.36 -10.64 12.56
N VAL A 251 11.92 -9.70 11.71
CA VAL A 251 12.08 -8.26 11.95
C VAL A 251 11.39 -7.84 13.26
N PRO A 252 10.06 -8.04 13.46
CA PRO A 252 9.44 -7.72 14.73
C PRO A 252 9.99 -8.60 15.87
N GLY A 253 10.39 -9.84 15.61
CA GLY A 253 11.03 -10.71 16.61
C GLY A 253 12.36 -10.19 17.14
N ARG A 254 13.05 -9.28 16.43
CA ARG A 254 14.26 -8.59 16.91
C ARG A 254 13.98 -7.30 17.68
N ILE A 255 12.81 -6.71 17.48
CA ILE A 255 12.44 -5.40 18.05
C ILE A 255 11.56 -5.57 19.30
N TYR A 256 10.75 -6.63 19.34
CA TYR A 256 9.76 -6.87 20.38
C TYR A 256 10.10 -8.11 21.21
N PRO A 257 10.78 -7.95 22.36
CA PRO A 257 11.23 -9.09 23.17
C PRO A 257 10.07 -9.88 23.80
N ASP A 258 8.96 -9.21 24.10
CA ASP A 258 7.81 -9.81 24.79
C ASP A 258 6.87 -10.57 23.85
N GLY A 259 7.02 -10.41 22.53
CA GLY A 259 6.20 -11.10 21.56
C GLY A 259 6.15 -10.41 20.20
N ARG A 260 6.15 -11.21 19.14
CA ARG A 260 6.09 -10.75 17.74
C ARG A 260 4.71 -10.89 17.10
N ASN A 261 3.76 -11.51 17.78
CA ASN A 261 2.42 -11.73 17.25
C ASN A 261 1.50 -10.59 17.69
N ALA A 262 0.51 -10.27 16.86
CA ALA A 262 -0.46 -9.23 17.16
C ALA A 262 -1.85 -9.61 16.68
N ALA A 263 -2.87 -9.04 17.30
CA ALA A 263 -4.25 -9.16 16.86
C ALA A 263 -4.90 -7.77 16.90
N PHE A 264 -5.82 -7.54 15.96
CA PHE A 264 -6.55 -6.28 15.87
C PHE A 264 -7.99 -6.56 15.44
N ALA A 265 -8.95 -5.90 16.08
CA ALA A 265 -10.37 -6.03 15.75
C ALA A 265 -11.09 -4.71 15.95
N TYR A 266 -12.13 -4.47 15.16
CA TYR A 266 -12.99 -3.31 15.35
C TYR A 266 -14.42 -3.58 14.84
N LEU A 267 -15.33 -2.74 15.31
CA LEU A 267 -16.68 -2.59 14.77
C LEU A 267 -16.84 -1.13 14.33
N GLU A 268 -17.35 -0.91 13.11
CA GLU A 268 -17.52 0.42 12.55
C GLU A 268 -18.93 0.61 12.00
N VAL A 269 -19.52 1.79 12.21
CA VAL A 269 -20.76 2.22 11.56
C VAL A 269 -20.45 3.40 10.65
N THR A 270 -20.73 3.26 9.35
CA THR A 270 -20.64 4.34 8.38
C THR A 270 -22.04 4.78 7.96
N ARG A 271 -22.36 6.07 8.09
CA ARG A 271 -23.63 6.66 7.64
C ARG A 271 -23.38 7.81 6.67
N ARG A 272 -24.05 7.77 5.51
CA ARG A 272 -24.08 8.86 4.53
C ARG A 272 -25.32 9.73 4.76
N PHE A 273 -25.15 11.04 4.67
CA PHE A 273 -26.19 12.04 4.83
C PHE A 273 -26.43 12.76 3.51
#